data_AF-A0A2T8F9M6-F1
#
_entry.id   AF-A0A2T8F9M6-F1
#
_cell.length_a   1.000
_cell.length_b   1.000
_cell.length_c   1.000
_cell.angle_alpha   90.00
_cell.angle_beta   90.00
_cell.angle_gamma   90.00
#
_symmetry.space_group_name_H-M   'P 1'
#
loop_
_entity.id
_entity.type
_entity.pdbx_description
1 polymer ?
#
loop_
_entity_poly.entity_id
_entity_poly.type
_entity_poly.pdbx_seq_one_letter_code
_entity_poly.pdbx_strand_id
1 'polypeptide(L)' 'MAAIDIDDPHVRAAVQELARRRGVSLTQAVKQAVDEALAVEWEKERRAPRPGREFPHEIRAGGVASSSDRVVQPPRAP' A
#
# COMPACT_ATOMS: atom_id res chain seq x y z
N MET A 1 10.49 28.36 -11.67
CA MET A 1 10.64 26.96 -12.14
C MET A 1 11.99 26.47 -11.66
N ALA A 2 12.06 25.36 -10.94
CA ALA A 2 13.32 24.74 -10.60
C ALA A 2 13.85 23.98 -11.82
N ALA A 3 15.12 24.17 -12.17
CA ALA A 3 15.81 23.43 -13.22
C ALA A 3 16.78 22.45 -12.56
N ILE A 4 16.81 21.21 -13.05
CA ILE A 4 17.74 20.17 -12.59
C ILE A 4 18.62 19.84 -13.79
N ASP A 5 19.92 19.97 -13.60
CA ASP A 5 20.89 19.51 -14.59
C ASP A 5 21.27 18.06 -14.31
N ILE A 6 21.39 17.27 -15.38
CA ILE A 6 21.73 15.85 -15.31
C ILE A 6 23.04 15.65 -16.08
N ASP A 7 24.14 15.63 -15.34
CA ASP A 7 25.49 15.48 -15.88
C ASP A 7 25.93 14.03 -16.03
N ASP A 8 25.20 13.08 -15.43
CA ASP A 8 25.53 11.67 -15.54
C ASP A 8 25.17 11.11 -16.94
N PRO A 9 26.15 10.58 -17.69
CA PRO A 9 25.93 10.10 -19.06
C PRO A 9 25.06 8.84 -19.12
N HIS A 10 25.10 7.98 -18.09
CA HIS A 10 24.25 6.79 -18.03
C HIS A 10 22.80 7.17 -17.77
N VAL A 11 22.56 8.13 -16.88
CA VAL A 11 21.21 8.68 -16.64
C VAL A 11 20.68 9.32 -17.92
N ARG A 12 21.50 10.11 -18.62
CA ARG A 12 21.12 10.74 -19.88
C ARG A 12 20.71 9.71 -20.94
N ALA A 13 21.48 8.64 -21.11
CA ALA A 13 21.17 7.56 -22.05
C ALA A 13 19.86 6.84 -21.68
N ALA A 14 19.64 6.55 -20.39
CA ALA A 14 18.42 5.92 -19.91
C ALA A 14 17.18 6.80 -20.17
N VAL A 15 17.28 8.11 -19.92
CA VAL A 15 16.19 9.07 -20.17
C VAL A 15 15.91 9.21 -21.67
N GLN A 16 16.93 9.21 -22.52
CA GLN A 16 16.75 9.21 -23.98
C GLN A 16 15.98 7.97 -24.46
N GLU A 17 16.37 6.79 -23.98
CA GLU A 17 15.67 5.55 -24.33
C GLU A 17 14.22 5.55 -23.81
N LEU A 18 14.00 6.06 -22.59
CA LEU A 18 12.66 6.20 -22.02
C LEU A 18 11.77 7.12 -22.86
N ALA A 19 12.29 8.29 -23.24
CA ALA A 19 11.59 9.25 -24.08
C ALA A 19 11.24 8.65 -25.45
N ARG A 20 12.18 7.92 -26.07
CA ARG A 20 11.98 7.21 -27.34
C ARG A 20 10.86 6.18 -27.24
N ARG A 21 10.85 5.36 -26.18
CA ARG A 21 9.81 4.33 -25.96
C ARG A 21 8.43 4.91 -25.74
N ARG A 22 8.35 6.05 -25.06
CA ARG A 22 7.08 6.74 -24.75
C ARG A 22 6.61 7.67 -25.87
N GLY A 23 7.47 8.00 -26.85
CA GLY A 23 7.15 8.92 -27.93
C GLY A 23 6.94 10.36 -27.46
N VAL A 24 7.64 10.78 -26.39
CA VAL A 24 7.51 12.12 -25.78
C VAL A 24 8.86 12.82 -25.70
N SER A 25 8.86 14.11 -25.33
CA SER A 25 10.10 14.85 -25.11
C SER A 25 10.87 14.32 -23.89
N LEU A 26 12.19 14.52 -23.87
CA LEU A 26 13.07 14.16 -22.76
C LEU A 26 12.54 14.70 -21.42
N THR A 27 12.26 16.00 -21.36
CA THR A 27 11.74 16.66 -20.15
C THR A 27 10.42 16.05 -19.68
N GLN A 28 9.53 15.70 -20.62
CA GLN A 28 8.25 15.11 -20.29
C GLN A 28 8.39 13.67 -19.80
N ALA A 29 9.31 12.89 -20.37
CA ALA A 29 9.63 11.55 -19.90
C ALA A 29 10.17 11.56 -18.47
N VAL A 30 11.10 12.47 -18.15
CA VAL A 30 11.63 12.64 -16.78
C VAL A 30 10.51 13.03 -15.83
N LYS A 31 9.69 14.01 -16.19
CA LYS A 31 8.58 14.47 -15.36
C LYS A 31 7.63 13.32 -15.02
N GLN A 32 7.18 12.57 -16.02
CA GLN A 32 6.29 11.43 -15.81
C GLN A 32 6.93 10.35 -14.93
N ALA A 33 8.20 10.03 -15.14
CA ALA A 33 8.90 9.03 -14.33
C ALA A 33 9.01 9.45 -12.85
N VAL A 34 9.28 10.73 -12.59
CA VAL A 34 9.31 11.28 -11.22
C VAL A 34 7.91 11.25 -10.59
N ASP A 35 6.89 11.69 -11.32
CA ASP A 35 5.50 11.68 -10.84
C ASP A 35 5.04 10.24 -10.50
N GLU A 36 5.38 9.25 -11.34
CA GLU A 36 5.13 7.83 -11.11
C GLU A 36 5.84 7.31 -9.84
N ALA A 37 7.11 7.65 -9.66
CA ALA A 37 7.89 7.23 -8.48
C ALA A 37 7.31 7.81 -7.17
N LEU A 38 6.93 9.10 -7.19
CA LEU A 38 6.32 9.74 -6.03
C LEU A 38 4.95 9.14 -5.68
N ALA A 39 4.15 8.80 -6.69
CA ALA A 39 2.86 8.15 -6.49
C ALA A 39 3.00 6.78 -5.81
N VAL A 40 4.02 5.99 -6.20
CA VAL A 40 4.32 4.70 -5.58
C VAL A 40 4.74 4.84 -4.13
N GLU A 41 5.59 5.81 -3.80
CA GLU A 41 6.02 6.05 -2.41
C GLU A 41 4.85 6.49 -1.52
N TRP A 42 3.97 7.37 -2.02
CA TRP A 42 2.74 7.74 -1.31
C TRP A 42 1.81 6.54 -1.08
N GLU A 43 1.70 5.63 -2.04
CA GLU A 43 0.89 4.42 -1.84
C GLU A 43 1.50 3.49 -0.80
N LYS A 44 2.82 3.30 -0.79
CA LYS A 44 3.52 2.52 0.25
C LYS A 44 3.32 3.11 1.63
N GLU A 45 3.43 4.43 1.78
CA GLU A 45 3.22 5.11 3.05
C GLU A 45 1.78 4.95 3.54
N ARG A 46 0.78 5.06 2.65
CA ARG A 46 -0.64 4.85 2.99
C ARG A 46 -0.96 3.40 3.36
N ARG A 47 -0.26 2.44 2.78
CA ARG A 47 -0.49 1.01 2.97
C ARG A 47 0.33 0.42 4.12
N ALA A 48 1.27 1.19 4.68
CA ALA A 48 1.99 0.79 5.87
C ALA A 48 0.98 0.60 7.03
N PRO A 49 0.82 -0.63 7.58
CA PRO A 49 0.05 -0.82 8.79
C PRO A 49 0.72 0.03 9.88
N ARG A 50 -0.06 0.84 10.59
CA ARG A 50 0.45 1.60 11.75
C ARG A 50 1.20 0.62 12.66
N PRO A 51 2.53 0.74 12.84
CA PRO A 51 3.21 -0.06 13.83
C PRO A 51 2.72 0.44 15.20
N GLY A 52 2.14 -0.45 16.00
CA GLY A 52 1.88 -0.17 17.41
C GLY A 52 0.50 0.40 17.76
N ARG A 53 -0.58 -0.33 17.46
CA ARG A 53 -1.55 -0.56 18.54
C ARG A 53 -1.27 -1.95 19.09
N GLU A 54 -0.23 -2.03 19.91
CA GLU A 54 -0.11 -3.07 20.91
C GLU A 54 -1.39 -3.01 21.73
N PHE A 55 -2.33 -3.91 21.43
CA PHE A 55 -3.39 -4.18 22.37
C PHE A 55 -2.70 -4.79 23.58
N PRO A 56 -2.74 -4.17 24.78
CA PRO A 56 -2.22 -4.84 25.96
C PRO A 56 -3.01 -6.13 26.10
N HIS A 57 -2.34 -7.27 25.91
CA HIS A 57 -2.91 -8.59 26.14
C HIS A 57 -3.04 -8.83 27.65
N GLU A 58 -3.81 -8.00 28.34
CA GLU A 58 -4.36 -8.41 29.63
C GLU A 58 -5.61 -9.25 29.37
N ILE A 59 -5.41 -10.47 28.86
CA ILE A 59 -6.40 -11.53 29.09
C ILE A 59 -6.17 -11.96 30.54
N ARG A 60 -6.73 -11.18 31.46
CA ARG A 60 -6.87 -11.56 32.85
C ARG A 60 -7.79 -12.79 32.87
N ALA A 61 -7.22 -13.93 33.26
CA ALA A 61 -8.00 -15.11 33.59
C ALA A 61 -9.10 -14.72 34.59
N GLY A 62 -10.36 -14.85 34.17
CA GLY A 62 -11.52 -14.46 34.97
C GLY A 62 -12.76 -14.51 34.11
N GLY A 63 -13.46 -15.65 34.15
CA GLY A 63 -14.43 -16.04 33.16
C GLY A 63 -15.74 -15.27 33.15
N VAL A 64 -16.57 -15.61 32.17
CA VAL A 64 -18.00 -15.89 32.37
C VAL A 64 -18.43 -16.83 31.25
N ALA A 65 -19.16 -17.86 31.64
CA ALA A 65 -19.70 -18.91 30.79
C ALA A 65 -20.60 -18.33 29.69
N SER A 66 -20.46 -18.84 28.47
CA SER A 66 -21.53 -18.78 27.47
C SER A 66 -21.96 -20.20 27.16
N SER A 67 -22.85 -20.70 28.02
CA SER A 67 -23.61 -21.92 27.79
C SER A 67 -24.43 -21.71 26.52
N SER A 68 -24.09 -22.44 25.46
CA SER A 68 -24.87 -22.49 24.23
C SER A 68 -26.22 -23.15 24.52
N ASP A 69 -27.27 -22.34 24.59
CA ASP A 69 -28.66 -22.78 24.64
C ASP A 69 -29.04 -23.35 23.27
N ARG A 70 -28.83 -24.67 23.09
CA ARG A 70 -29.37 -25.41 21.94
C ARG A 70 -30.85 -25.66 22.19
N VAL A 71 -31.69 -24.84 21.56
CA VAL A 71 -33.13 -25.09 21.42
C VAL A 71 -33.31 -26.39 20.62
N VAL A 72 -33.57 -27.50 21.33
CA VAL A 72 -34.03 -28.75 20.72
C VAL A 72 -35.56 -28.68 20.68
N GLN A 73 -36.13 -28.37 19.51
CA GLN A 73 -37.56 -28.60 19.28
C GLN A 73 -37.82 -30.13 19.27
N PRO A 74 -38.78 -30.64 20.05
CA PRO A 74 -39.23 -32.02 19.88
C PRO A 74 -40.09 -32.15 18.61
N PRO A 75 -39.97 -33.26 17.85
CA PRO A 75 -40.81 -33.48 16.68
C PRO A 75 -42.28 -33.68 17.09
N ARG A 76 -43.20 -32.99 16.41
CA ARG A 76 -44.64 -33.30 16.51
C ARG A 76 -44.90 -34.61 15.78
N ALA A 77 -45.43 -35.59 16.51
CA ALA A 77 -46.00 -36.82 15.96
C ALA A 77 -47.50 -36.59 15.66
N PRO A 78 -48.15 -37.48 14.86
CA PRO A 78 -49.08 -37.17 13.77
C PRO A 78 -50.42 -36.54 14.16
#